data_AF-A0A0M0KPV0-F1
#
_entry.id   AF-A0A0M0KPV0-F1
#
_cell.length_a   1.000
_cell.length_b   1.000
_cell.length_c   1.000
_cell.angle_alpha   90.00
_cell.angle_beta   90.00
_cell.angle_gamma   90.00
#
_symmetry.space_group_name_H-M   'P 1'
#
loop_
_entity.id
_entity.type
_entity.pdbx_description
1 polymer ?
#
loop_
_entity_poly.entity_id
_entity_poly.type
_entity_poly.pdbx_seq_one_letter_code
_entity_poly.pdbx_strand_id
1 'polypeptide(L)'
;MAGSSHQDILNIEVDKDPEQGATLGEELIQVMNDSGMKPYFEEESVPNTEIEYNASSSKPAYDENRAKLRKGNFIKGILDIDEGMTSYQMTKIAVEYGNKAKKIAKEAYPKDSNTEDAYRHFSWNHISTRSMGSKTTTKATKNHEWGLLLLEPASNYYRNEYNGYRKKGYSDQNAATKAYGKTITWLPTAKDGYKKLCKSNYKFFKLFMKNGNIMDFNNNYYGVNFASKYSSYATAFSKAKAAKVLLLVENAAADRNFKSVWINNRY
;
A
#
# COMPACT_ATOMS: atom_id res chain seq x y z
N MET A 1 -29.31 -6.57 -3.42
CA MET A 1 -28.05 -6.71 -4.19
C MET A 1 -27.24 -7.80 -3.54
N ALA A 2 -26.83 -8.83 -4.27
CA ALA A 2 -26.04 -9.94 -3.74
C ALA A 2 -24.73 -9.39 -3.16
N GLY A 3 -24.57 -9.49 -1.84
CA GLY A 3 -23.35 -9.09 -1.16
C GLY A 3 -22.28 -10.12 -1.49
N SER A 4 -21.35 -9.76 -2.38
CA SER A 4 -20.17 -10.57 -2.63
C SER A 4 -19.44 -10.77 -1.30
N SER A 5 -19.09 -12.02 -0.98
CA SER A 5 -18.45 -12.39 0.26
C SER A 5 -16.93 -12.14 0.17
N HIS A 6 -16.24 -12.02 1.32
CA HIS A 6 -14.77 -11.97 1.34
C HIS A 6 -14.14 -13.18 0.63
N GLN A 7 -14.80 -14.34 0.72
CA GLN A 7 -14.37 -15.58 0.07
C GLN A 7 -14.45 -15.47 -1.46
N ASP A 8 -15.42 -14.72 -1.99
CA ASP A 8 -15.59 -14.54 -3.43
C ASP A 8 -14.40 -13.79 -4.04
N ILE A 9 -13.80 -12.83 -3.32
CA ILE A 9 -12.60 -12.09 -3.78
C ILE A 9 -11.37 -12.99 -3.79
N LEU A 10 -11.23 -13.84 -2.78
CA LEU A 10 -10.13 -14.79 -2.67
C LEU A 10 -10.20 -15.87 -3.77
N ASN A 11 -11.39 -16.13 -4.29
CA ASN A 11 -11.66 -17.15 -5.31
C ASN A 11 -11.82 -16.57 -6.72
N ILE A 12 -11.53 -15.28 -6.96
CA ILE A 12 -11.57 -14.76 -8.33
C ILE A 12 -10.47 -15.46 -9.12
N GLU A 13 -10.87 -16.32 -10.05
CA GLU A 13 -9.95 -16.89 -11.04
C GLU A 13 -9.45 -15.76 -11.94
N VAL A 14 -8.13 -15.58 -11.91
CA VAL A 14 -7.43 -14.67 -12.81
C VAL A 14 -6.88 -15.53 -13.93
N ASP A 15 -7.49 -15.44 -15.11
CA ASP A 15 -7.07 -16.17 -16.32
C ASP A 15 -5.84 -15.53 -16.99
N LYS A 16 -4.93 -14.96 -16.17
CA LYS A 16 -3.67 -14.37 -16.62
C LYS A 16 -2.55 -15.36 -16.38
N ASP A 17 -1.66 -15.46 -17.36
CA ASP A 17 -0.51 -16.36 -17.33
C ASP A 17 0.38 -16.08 -16.09
N PRO A 18 0.60 -17.07 -15.21
CA PRO A 18 1.49 -16.93 -14.07
C PRO A 18 2.92 -16.51 -14.46
N GLU A 19 3.39 -16.87 -15.65
CA GLU A 19 4.73 -16.51 -16.10
C GLU A 19 4.85 -15.02 -16.40
N GLN A 20 3.84 -14.41 -17.02
CA GLN A 20 3.76 -12.95 -17.18
C GLN A 20 3.77 -12.21 -15.85
N GLY A 21 3.06 -12.74 -14.85
CA GLY A 21 3.06 -12.18 -13.50
C GLY A 21 4.42 -12.24 -12.82
N ALA A 22 5.15 -13.35 -12.97
CA ALA A 22 6.49 -13.51 -12.42
C ALA A 22 7.48 -12.53 -13.07
N THR A 23 7.46 -12.41 -14.41
CA THR A 23 8.29 -11.44 -15.15
C THR A 23 8.02 -10.01 -14.71
N LEU A 24 6.75 -9.60 -14.62
CA LEU A 24 6.39 -8.26 -14.13
C LEU A 24 6.93 -8.00 -12.71
N GLY A 25 6.89 -9.02 -11.84
CA GLY A 25 7.44 -8.92 -10.49
C GLY A 25 8.95 -8.70 -10.46
N GLU A 26 9.69 -9.39 -11.34
CA GLU A 26 11.14 -9.24 -11.47
C GLU A 26 11.51 -7.88 -12.06
N GLU A 27 10.81 -7.43 -13.10
CA GLU A 27 10.99 -6.10 -13.69
C GLU A 27 10.75 -4.99 -12.67
N LEU A 28 9.69 -5.09 -11.87
CA LEU A 28 9.42 -4.12 -10.81
C LEU A 28 10.53 -4.12 -9.75
N ILE A 29 11.03 -5.29 -9.35
CA ILE A 29 12.15 -5.36 -8.40
C ILE A 29 13.40 -4.68 -8.97
N GLN A 30 13.68 -4.88 -10.26
CA GLN A 30 14.79 -4.22 -10.93
C GLN A 30 14.61 -2.70 -10.94
N VAL A 31 13.43 -2.20 -11.33
CA VAL A 31 13.10 -0.77 -11.28
C VAL A 31 13.25 -0.21 -9.88
N MET A 32 12.82 -0.97 -8.86
CA MET A 32 12.95 -0.55 -7.46
C MET A 32 14.41 -0.44 -7.04
N ASN A 33 15.25 -1.41 -7.41
CA ASN A 33 16.67 -1.42 -7.11
C ASN A 33 17.38 -0.24 -7.81
N ASP A 34 17.13 -0.04 -9.11
CA ASP A 34 17.75 1.02 -9.91
C ASP A 34 17.34 2.42 -9.46
N SER A 35 16.09 2.57 -9.00
CA SER A 35 15.55 3.85 -8.53
C SER A 35 15.93 4.17 -7.08
N GLY A 36 16.66 3.29 -6.39
CA GLY A 36 16.90 3.41 -4.97
C GLY A 36 15.62 3.35 -4.12
N MET A 37 14.51 2.82 -4.67
CA MET A 37 13.37 2.36 -3.89
C MET A 37 13.83 1.15 -3.08
N LYS A 38 14.55 1.42 -2.00
CA LYS A 38 14.71 0.40 -0.97
C LYS A 38 13.29 0.01 -0.55
N PRO A 39 12.95 -1.29 -0.51
CA PRO A 39 11.73 -1.72 0.13
C PRO A 39 11.65 -1.03 1.48
N TYR A 40 10.51 -0.44 1.81
CA TYR A 40 10.25 0.03 3.17
C TYR A 40 10.28 -1.20 4.08
N PHE A 41 11.46 -1.59 4.53
CA PHE A 41 11.67 -2.23 5.81
C PHE A 41 11.80 -1.05 6.78
N GLU A 42 10.70 -0.31 7.03
CA GLU A 42 10.60 0.19 8.38
C GLU A 42 10.34 -1.05 9.22
N GLU A 43 11.27 -1.33 10.12
CA GLU A 43 11.14 -2.28 11.22
C GLU A 43 10.02 -1.87 12.18
N GLU A 44 8.88 -1.39 11.67
CA GLU A 44 7.65 -1.49 12.41
C GLU A 44 7.27 -2.96 12.33
N SER A 45 7.65 -3.65 13.41
CA SER A 45 7.26 -5.00 13.73
C SER A 45 5.75 -5.16 13.52
N VAL A 46 5.34 -5.56 12.32
CA VAL A 46 4.17 -6.44 12.20
C VAL A 46 4.54 -7.60 13.10
N PRO A 47 3.81 -7.86 14.21
CA PRO A 47 4.16 -8.93 15.11
C PRO A 47 4.35 -10.18 14.28
N ASN A 48 5.60 -10.62 14.21
CA ASN A 48 5.96 -11.88 13.63
C ASN A 48 5.38 -12.87 14.64
N THR A 49 4.16 -13.34 14.38
CA THR A 49 3.68 -14.56 15.03
C THR A 49 4.58 -15.65 14.50
N GLU A 50 5.68 -15.82 15.25
CA GLU A 50 6.70 -16.85 15.29
C GLU A 50 6.74 -17.82 14.11
N ILE A 51 7.87 -17.83 13.39
CA ILE A 51 8.80 -18.98 13.47
C ILE A 51 10.23 -18.42 13.35
N GLU A 52 11.03 -18.53 14.43
CA GLU A 52 12.48 -18.43 14.34
C GLU A 52 12.99 -19.58 13.47
N TYR A 53 13.49 -19.27 12.27
CA TYR A 53 14.20 -20.23 11.43
C TYR A 53 15.68 -19.93 11.46
N ASN A 54 16.43 -20.84 12.09
CA ASN A 54 17.89 -20.85 12.16
C ASN A 54 18.53 -20.75 10.78
N ALA A 55 19.53 -19.88 10.67
CA ALA A 55 20.27 -19.59 9.45
C ALA A 55 21.35 -20.67 9.17
N SER A 56 21.12 -21.56 8.18
CA SER A 56 22.22 -22.16 7.38
C SER A 56 21.77 -22.94 6.12
N SER A 57 20.62 -22.64 5.51
CA SER A 57 20.22 -23.22 4.22
C SER A 57 19.67 -22.11 3.32
N SER A 58 19.91 -22.18 2.01
CA SER A 58 19.25 -21.31 1.03
C SER A 58 17.76 -21.22 1.37
N LYS A 59 17.23 -20.00 1.53
CA LYS A 59 15.80 -19.84 1.87
C LYS A 59 14.97 -20.53 0.78
N PRO A 60 13.98 -21.37 1.13
CA PRO A 60 13.06 -21.94 0.17
C PRO A 60 12.47 -20.83 -0.73
N ALA A 61 12.27 -21.09 -2.01
CA ALA A 61 11.74 -20.10 -2.96
C ALA A 61 10.39 -19.52 -2.49
N TYR A 62 9.64 -20.32 -1.74
CA TYR A 62 8.45 -19.89 -1.02
C TYR A 62 8.71 -18.68 -0.09
N ASP A 63 9.71 -18.77 0.77
CA ASP A 63 10.00 -17.74 1.76
C ASP A 63 10.54 -16.46 1.12
N GLU A 64 11.33 -16.59 0.05
CA GLU A 64 11.83 -15.45 -0.71
C GLU A 64 10.69 -14.67 -1.38
N ASN A 65 9.78 -15.36 -2.06
CA ASN A 65 8.64 -14.73 -2.73
C ASN A 65 7.62 -14.18 -1.73
N ARG A 66 7.40 -14.86 -0.61
CA ARG A 66 6.60 -14.32 0.50
C ARG A 66 7.22 -13.06 1.08
N ALA A 67 8.54 -13.02 1.25
CA ALA A 67 9.25 -11.82 1.72
C ALA A 67 9.15 -10.67 0.71
N LYS A 68 9.16 -10.94 -0.60
CA LYS A 68 8.93 -9.93 -1.64
C LYS A 68 7.54 -9.29 -1.51
N LEU A 69 6.48 -10.11 -1.38
CA LEU A 69 5.09 -9.62 -1.23
C LEU A 69 4.88 -8.77 0.02
N ARG A 70 5.59 -9.07 1.11
CA ARG A 70 5.49 -8.31 2.37
C ARG A 70 6.17 -6.94 2.33
N LYS A 71 6.84 -6.60 1.24
CA LYS A 71 7.36 -5.24 1.02
C LYS A 71 6.19 -4.37 0.55
N GLY A 72 5.61 -3.53 1.43
CA GLY A 72 4.45 -2.68 1.10
C GLY A 72 4.58 -1.88 -0.21
N ASN A 73 5.79 -1.40 -0.51
CA ASN A 73 6.09 -0.69 -1.76
C ASN A 73 6.04 -1.58 -3.02
N PHE A 74 6.22 -2.89 -2.89
CA PHE A 74 6.13 -3.83 -4.01
C PHE A 74 4.68 -3.96 -4.49
N ILE A 75 3.73 -4.24 -3.59
CA ILE A 75 2.31 -4.30 -3.95
C ILE A 75 1.84 -2.96 -4.51
N LYS A 76 2.22 -1.85 -3.85
CA LYS A 76 1.98 -0.50 -4.39
C LYS A 76 2.48 -0.36 -5.82
N GLY A 77 3.70 -0.82 -6.12
CA GLY A 77 4.27 -0.73 -7.46
C GLY A 77 3.48 -1.48 -8.51
N ILE A 78 2.98 -2.68 -8.19
CA ILE A 78 2.07 -3.44 -9.07
C ILE A 78 0.78 -2.66 -9.32
N LEU A 79 0.18 -2.08 -8.29
CA LEU A 79 -1.03 -1.27 -8.40
C LEU A 79 -0.79 0.03 -9.20
N ASP A 80 0.36 0.66 -9.04
CA ASP A 80 0.75 1.86 -9.79
C ASP A 80 0.88 1.54 -11.29
N ILE A 81 1.54 0.43 -11.64
CA ILE A 81 1.68 -0.03 -13.03
C ILE A 81 0.31 -0.35 -13.64
N ASP A 82 -0.53 -1.11 -12.93
CA ASP A 82 -1.88 -1.47 -13.40
C ASP A 82 -2.74 -0.22 -13.67
N GLU A 83 -2.62 0.80 -12.82
CA GLU A 83 -3.31 2.07 -13.02
C GLU A 83 -2.60 3.01 -14.01
N GLY A 84 -1.55 2.56 -14.71
CA GLY A 84 -0.89 3.27 -15.79
C GLY A 84 0.09 4.36 -15.34
N MET A 85 0.72 4.19 -14.19
CA MET A 85 1.84 5.05 -13.77
C MET A 85 3.14 4.64 -14.45
N THR A 86 3.94 5.62 -14.84
CA THR A 86 5.28 5.35 -15.37
C THR A 86 6.29 5.18 -14.23
N SER A 87 7.38 4.46 -14.49
CA SER A 87 8.49 4.32 -13.53
C SER A 87 9.00 5.68 -13.04
N TYR A 88 9.06 6.68 -13.92
CA TYR A 88 9.40 8.06 -13.53
C TYR A 88 8.44 8.64 -12.50
N GLN A 89 7.13 8.50 -12.70
CA GLN A 89 6.13 9.00 -11.77
C GLN A 89 6.20 8.27 -10.42
N MET A 90 6.35 6.94 -10.46
CA MET A 90 6.49 6.10 -9.27
C MET A 90 7.71 6.52 -8.44
N THR A 91 8.87 6.67 -9.09
CA THR A 91 10.13 7.08 -8.45
C THR A 91 10.04 8.49 -7.88
N LYS A 92 9.55 9.47 -8.65
CA LYS A 92 9.38 10.84 -8.15
C LYS A 92 8.50 10.91 -6.91
N ILE A 93 7.32 10.28 -6.95
CA ILE A 93 6.37 10.38 -5.85
C ILE A 93 6.84 9.57 -4.65
N ALA A 94 7.10 8.27 -4.80
CA ALA A 94 7.33 7.41 -3.66
C ALA A 94 8.77 7.44 -3.12
N VAL A 95 9.78 7.74 -3.94
CA VAL A 95 11.16 7.89 -3.46
C VAL A 95 11.46 9.33 -3.14
N GLU A 96 11.48 10.19 -4.15
CA GLU A 96 12.04 11.53 -4.01
C GLU A 96 11.20 12.39 -3.07
N TYR A 97 9.90 12.51 -3.35
CA TYR A 97 9.00 13.32 -2.52
C TYR A 97 8.65 12.63 -1.20
N GLY A 98 8.54 11.30 -1.18
CA GLY A 98 8.36 10.52 0.05
C GLY A 98 9.52 10.69 1.03
N ASN A 99 10.76 10.51 0.58
CA ASN A 99 11.96 10.68 1.43
C ASN A 99 12.15 12.14 1.84
N LYS A 100 11.86 13.09 0.95
CA LYS A 100 11.87 14.51 1.28
C LYS A 100 10.87 14.82 2.39
N ALA A 101 9.62 14.37 2.27
CA ALA A 101 8.59 14.57 3.28
C ALA A 101 8.96 13.94 4.62
N LYS A 102 9.52 12.72 4.61
CA LYS A 102 10.04 12.05 5.81
C LYS A 102 11.12 12.86 6.51
N LYS A 103 12.12 13.36 5.76
CA LYS A 103 13.18 14.19 6.32
C LYS A 103 12.62 15.46 6.97
N ILE A 104 11.74 16.16 6.25
CA ILE A 104 11.11 17.40 6.75
C ILE A 104 10.27 17.10 8.00
N ALA A 105 9.52 16.00 8.04
CA ALA A 105 8.72 15.62 9.19
C ALA A 105 9.57 15.36 10.44
N LYS A 106 10.65 14.58 10.30
CA LYS A 106 11.62 14.30 11.37
C LYS A 106 12.25 15.57 11.93
N GLU A 107 12.59 16.52 11.05
CA GLU A 107 13.16 17.80 11.46
C GLU A 107 12.12 18.67 12.19
N ALA A 108 10.86 18.64 11.76
CA ALA A 108 9.79 19.47 12.33
C ALA A 108 9.24 18.93 13.66
N TYR A 109 9.17 17.61 13.82
CA TYR A 109 8.56 16.94 14.97
C TYR A 109 9.43 15.80 15.55
N PRO A 110 10.72 16.04 15.88
CA PRO A 110 11.68 14.99 16.24
C PRO A 110 11.35 14.19 17.52
N LYS A 111 10.34 14.60 18.28
CA LYS A 111 9.92 14.00 19.56
C LYS A 111 8.42 13.71 19.63
N ASP A 112 7.70 13.90 18.53
CA ASP A 112 6.25 13.67 18.45
C ASP A 112 5.98 12.80 17.21
N SER A 113 6.17 11.49 17.36
CA SER A 113 6.05 10.52 16.26
C SER A 113 4.67 10.55 15.59
N ASN A 114 3.62 10.83 16.37
CA ASN A 114 2.26 10.95 15.88
C ASN A 114 2.10 12.16 14.94
N THR A 115 2.50 13.35 15.40
CA THR A 115 2.44 14.55 14.54
C THR A 115 3.46 14.47 13.40
N GLU A 116 4.63 13.86 13.63
CA GLU A 116 5.63 13.58 12.59
C GLU A 116 4.99 12.83 11.43
N ASP A 117 4.31 11.71 11.71
CA ASP A 117 3.74 10.89 10.66
C ASP A 117 2.58 11.60 9.92
N ALA A 118 1.67 12.23 10.67
CA ALA A 118 0.63 13.05 10.07
C ALA A 118 1.19 14.16 9.15
N TYR A 119 2.31 14.78 9.55
CA TYR A 119 3.01 15.79 8.77
C TYR A 119 3.71 15.19 7.55
N ARG A 120 4.31 13.99 7.69
CA ARG A 120 4.92 13.22 6.59
C ARG A 120 3.90 12.96 5.50
N HIS A 121 2.75 12.37 5.82
CA HIS A 121 1.70 12.04 4.85
C HIS A 121 1.11 13.29 4.18
N PHE A 122 0.82 14.33 4.97
CA PHE A 122 0.32 15.60 4.43
C PHE A 122 1.33 16.28 3.49
N SER A 123 2.57 16.45 3.94
CA SER A 123 3.62 17.14 3.17
C SER A 123 4.03 16.36 1.94
N TRP A 124 4.08 15.03 2.02
CA TRP A 124 4.30 14.15 0.87
C TRP A 124 3.30 14.41 -0.25
N ASN A 125 2.02 14.45 0.07
CA ASN A 125 0.96 14.71 -0.89
C ASN A 125 0.95 16.15 -1.40
N HIS A 126 1.26 17.12 -0.53
CA HIS A 126 1.35 18.53 -0.92
C HIS A 126 2.49 18.76 -1.94
N ILE A 127 3.71 18.30 -1.60
CA ILE A 127 4.89 18.41 -2.46
C ILE A 127 4.66 17.68 -3.78
N SER A 128 4.18 16.42 -3.72
CA SER A 128 3.93 15.61 -4.91
C SER A 128 2.88 16.27 -5.82
N THR A 129 1.81 16.83 -5.26
CA THR A 129 0.74 17.47 -6.03
C THR A 129 1.23 18.70 -6.78
N ARG A 130 2.08 19.52 -6.16
CA ARG A 130 2.63 20.72 -6.81
C ARG A 130 3.54 20.37 -7.99
N SER A 131 4.21 19.21 -7.95
CA SER A 131 5.14 18.81 -9.00
C SER A 131 4.52 17.89 -10.07
N MET A 132 3.64 16.96 -9.68
CA MET A 132 3.13 15.88 -10.53
C MET A 132 1.63 15.99 -10.83
N GLY A 133 0.95 16.97 -10.22
CA GLY A 133 -0.49 17.14 -10.28
C GLY A 133 -1.25 16.26 -9.29
N SER A 134 -2.49 16.67 -9.02
CA SER A 134 -3.36 16.04 -8.01
C SER A 134 -3.78 14.62 -8.41
N LYS A 135 -4.09 14.39 -9.69
CA LYS A 135 -4.53 13.08 -10.19
C LYS A 135 -3.45 12.01 -10.01
N THR A 136 -2.22 12.29 -10.46
CA THR A 136 -1.08 11.38 -10.35
C THR A 136 -0.72 11.12 -8.89
N THR A 137 -0.69 12.18 -8.08
CA THR A 137 -0.39 12.06 -6.64
C THR A 137 -1.43 11.21 -5.91
N THR A 138 -2.72 11.52 -6.10
CA THR A 138 -3.82 10.78 -5.46
C THR A 138 -3.78 9.30 -5.82
N LYS A 139 -3.43 8.98 -7.06
CA LYS A 139 -3.29 7.59 -7.52
C LYS A 139 -2.20 6.87 -6.71
N ALA A 140 -0.97 7.36 -6.74
CA ALA A 140 0.17 6.75 -6.06
C ALA A 140 0.00 6.65 -4.54
N THR A 141 -0.53 7.70 -3.90
CA THR A 141 -0.65 7.72 -2.44
C THR A 141 -1.82 6.86 -1.95
N LYS A 142 -2.92 6.73 -2.70
CA LYS A 142 -3.94 5.70 -2.43
C LYS A 142 -3.38 4.29 -2.64
N ASN A 143 -2.58 4.07 -3.67
CA ASN A 143 -1.98 2.76 -3.93
C ASN A 143 -0.97 2.35 -2.86
N HIS A 144 -0.32 3.31 -2.22
CA HIS A 144 0.49 3.06 -1.04
C HIS A 144 -0.34 2.45 0.09
N GLU A 145 -1.46 3.09 0.46
CA GLU A 145 -2.34 2.59 1.52
C GLU A 145 -2.96 1.23 1.18
N TRP A 146 -3.40 1.06 -0.08
CA TRP A 146 -3.90 -0.23 -0.55
C TRP A 146 -2.82 -1.31 -0.54
N GLY A 147 -1.57 -0.96 -0.85
CA GLY A 147 -0.44 -1.87 -0.77
C GLY A 147 -0.27 -2.43 0.63
N LEU A 148 -0.42 -1.59 1.67
CA LEU A 148 -0.37 -2.01 3.07
C LEU A 148 -1.57 -2.86 3.48
N LEU A 149 -2.78 -2.50 3.04
CA LEU A 149 -4.01 -3.25 3.33
C LEU A 149 -4.02 -4.65 2.68
N LEU A 150 -3.35 -4.81 1.54
CA LEU A 150 -3.32 -6.05 0.77
C LEU A 150 -2.18 -7.00 1.16
N LEU A 151 -1.29 -6.64 2.09
CA LEU A 151 -0.18 -7.50 2.52
C LEU A 151 -0.64 -8.88 3.00
N GLU A 152 -1.66 -8.90 3.86
CA GLU A 152 -2.19 -10.15 4.43
C GLU A 152 -3.05 -10.93 3.41
N PRO A 153 -4.01 -10.30 2.69
CA PRO A 153 -4.70 -10.96 1.59
C PRO A 153 -3.76 -11.59 0.55
N ALA A 154 -2.72 -10.88 0.12
CA ALA A 154 -1.76 -11.37 -0.86
C ALA A 154 -0.92 -12.54 -0.32
N SER A 155 -0.50 -12.47 0.95
CA SER A 155 0.24 -13.55 1.60
C SER A 155 -0.61 -14.84 1.69
N ASN A 156 -1.90 -14.70 1.97
CA ASN A 156 -2.83 -15.83 2.05
C ASN A 156 -3.14 -16.42 0.68
N TYR A 157 -3.38 -15.57 -0.33
CA TYR A 157 -3.58 -16.01 -1.71
C TYR A 157 -2.34 -16.76 -2.24
N TYR A 158 -1.15 -16.20 -2.02
CA TYR A 158 0.13 -16.83 -2.40
C TYR A 158 0.30 -18.23 -1.79
N ARG A 159 0.03 -18.37 -0.49
CA ARG A 159 0.10 -19.66 0.21
C ARG A 159 -0.88 -20.69 -0.38
N ASN A 160 -2.10 -20.27 -0.67
CA ASN A 160 -3.13 -21.15 -1.23
C ASN A 160 -2.75 -21.65 -2.62
N GLU A 161 -2.30 -20.76 -3.51
CA GLU A 161 -1.85 -21.14 -4.85
C GLU A 161 -0.61 -22.04 -4.78
N TYR A 162 0.36 -21.73 -3.90
CA TYR A 162 1.54 -22.58 -3.70
C TYR A 162 1.15 -24.00 -3.30
N ASN A 163 0.29 -24.14 -2.29
CA ASN A 163 -0.21 -25.45 -1.85
C ASN A 163 -1.00 -26.16 -2.97
N GLY A 164 -1.76 -25.42 -3.77
CA GLY A 164 -2.45 -25.94 -4.94
C GLY A 164 -1.50 -26.54 -5.98
N TYR A 165 -0.41 -25.83 -6.32
CA TYR A 165 0.61 -26.35 -7.23
C TYR A 165 1.40 -27.53 -6.65
N ARG A 166 1.72 -27.51 -5.34
CA ARG A 166 2.37 -28.66 -4.68
C ARG A 166 1.50 -29.91 -4.74
N LYS A 167 0.18 -29.80 -4.54
CA LYS A 167 -0.78 -30.91 -4.69
C LYS A 167 -0.86 -31.46 -6.12
N LYS A 168 -0.56 -30.64 -7.12
CA LYS A 168 -0.48 -31.04 -8.55
C LYS A 168 0.87 -31.68 -8.92
N GLY A 169 1.78 -31.88 -7.97
CA GLY A 169 3.07 -32.55 -8.19
C GLY A 169 4.22 -31.65 -8.65
N TYR A 170 4.03 -30.32 -8.65
CA TYR A 170 5.10 -29.38 -9.01
C TYR A 170 6.20 -29.38 -7.94
N SER A 171 7.46 -29.20 -8.33
CA SER A 171 8.58 -28.96 -7.41
C SER A 171 8.36 -27.70 -6.56
N ASP A 172 9.07 -27.58 -5.43
CA ASP A 172 8.99 -26.39 -4.57
C ASP A 172 9.23 -25.09 -5.34
N GLN A 173 10.33 -25.04 -6.09
CA GLN A 173 10.69 -23.92 -6.95
C GLN A 173 9.56 -23.55 -7.93
N ASN A 174 9.06 -24.54 -8.69
CA ASN A 174 8.05 -24.28 -9.71
C ASN A 174 6.71 -23.87 -9.11
N ALA A 175 6.31 -24.48 -7.98
CA ALA A 175 5.11 -24.09 -7.25
C ALA A 175 5.23 -22.66 -6.71
N ALA A 176 6.37 -22.31 -6.12
CA ALA A 176 6.63 -20.98 -5.57
C ALA A 176 6.63 -19.89 -6.65
N THR A 177 7.26 -20.13 -7.81
CA THR A 177 7.28 -19.18 -8.93
C THR A 177 5.89 -19.00 -9.52
N LYS A 178 5.16 -20.08 -9.82
CA LYS A 178 3.81 -19.98 -10.41
C LYS A 178 2.80 -19.34 -9.44
N ALA A 179 2.85 -19.68 -8.16
CA ALA A 179 2.01 -19.04 -7.15
C ALA A 179 2.31 -17.53 -7.02
N TYR A 180 3.58 -17.15 -7.10
CA TYR A 180 4.00 -15.75 -6.98
C TYR A 180 3.49 -14.93 -8.17
N GLY A 181 3.68 -15.44 -9.39
CA GLY A 181 3.18 -14.81 -10.60
C GLY A 181 1.66 -14.66 -10.61
N LYS A 182 0.92 -15.70 -10.21
CA LYS A 182 -0.54 -15.59 -10.01
C LYS A 182 -0.94 -14.53 -8.98
N THR A 183 -0.21 -14.45 -7.87
CA THR A 183 -0.50 -13.46 -6.82
C THR A 183 -0.34 -12.04 -7.38
N ILE A 184 0.71 -11.79 -8.16
CA ILE A 184 0.95 -10.49 -8.79
C ILE A 184 -0.20 -10.10 -9.72
N THR A 185 -0.64 -11.01 -10.58
CA THR A 185 -1.73 -10.72 -11.52
C THR A 185 -3.09 -10.56 -10.84
N TRP A 186 -3.27 -11.14 -9.65
CA TRP A 186 -4.47 -11.03 -8.82
C TRP A 186 -4.59 -9.71 -8.05
N LEU A 187 -3.47 -9.06 -7.68
CA LEU A 187 -3.48 -7.86 -6.84
C LEU A 187 -4.42 -6.73 -7.32
N PRO A 188 -4.44 -6.34 -8.61
CA PRO A 188 -5.36 -5.31 -9.09
C PRO A 188 -6.84 -5.70 -8.93
N THR A 189 -7.17 -6.94 -9.31
CA THR A 189 -8.53 -7.48 -9.19
C THR A 189 -8.96 -7.58 -7.72
N ALA A 190 -8.04 -7.97 -6.83
CA ALA A 190 -8.27 -7.99 -5.40
C ALA A 190 -8.64 -6.59 -4.88
N LYS A 191 -7.82 -5.57 -5.20
CA LYS A 191 -8.08 -4.18 -4.81
C LYS A 191 -9.47 -3.73 -5.24
N ASP A 192 -9.85 -3.97 -6.49
CA ASP A 192 -11.16 -3.60 -7.00
C ASP A 192 -12.30 -4.34 -6.30
N GLY A 193 -12.13 -5.64 -6.01
CA GLY A 193 -13.05 -6.42 -5.20
C GLY A 193 -13.25 -5.83 -3.80
N TYR A 194 -12.16 -5.61 -3.07
CA TYR A 194 -12.21 -5.04 -1.71
C TYR A 194 -12.81 -3.64 -1.71
N LYS A 195 -12.50 -2.82 -2.72
CA LYS A 195 -13.07 -1.48 -2.89
C LYS A 195 -14.57 -1.53 -3.12
N LYS A 196 -15.07 -2.47 -3.93
CA LYS A 196 -16.52 -2.70 -4.12
C LYS A 196 -17.21 -3.09 -2.82
N LEU A 197 -16.62 -3.98 -2.02
CA LEU A 197 -17.16 -4.36 -0.70
C LEU A 197 -17.17 -3.19 0.28
N CYS A 198 -16.07 -2.44 0.33
CA CYS A 198 -15.97 -1.25 1.16
C CYS A 198 -17.06 -0.22 0.81
N LYS A 199 -17.31 0.01 -0.49
CA LYS A 199 -18.35 0.94 -0.95
C LYS A 199 -19.76 0.47 -0.59
N SER A 200 -20.05 -0.82 -0.70
CA SER A 200 -21.39 -1.35 -0.45
C SER A 200 -21.69 -1.59 1.04
N ASN A 201 -20.67 -1.69 1.89
CA ASN A 201 -20.84 -2.09 3.28
C ASN A 201 -19.88 -1.34 4.22
N TYR A 202 -20.40 -0.33 4.94
CA TYR A 202 -19.63 0.43 5.92
C TYR A 202 -19.07 -0.45 7.06
N LYS A 203 -19.80 -1.49 7.49
CA LYS A 203 -19.30 -2.41 8.53
C LYS A 203 -18.07 -3.16 8.03
N PHE A 204 -18.09 -3.63 6.78
CA PHE A 204 -16.92 -4.24 6.15
C PHE A 204 -15.77 -3.23 6.05
N PHE A 205 -16.03 -2.03 5.51
CA PHE A 205 -15.04 -0.96 5.42
C PHE A 205 -14.36 -0.68 6.77
N LYS A 206 -15.15 -0.53 7.84
CA LYS A 206 -14.64 -0.24 9.18
C LYS A 206 -13.83 -1.38 9.79
N LEU A 207 -14.17 -2.63 9.49
CA LEU A 207 -13.41 -3.81 9.95
C LEU A 207 -12.12 -4.00 9.15
N PHE A 208 -12.15 -3.69 7.85
CA PHE A 208 -11.02 -3.88 6.95
C PHE A 208 -9.96 -2.79 7.10
N MET A 209 -10.37 -1.53 7.35
CA MET A 209 -9.47 -0.40 7.51
C MET A 209 -8.91 -0.32 8.94
N LYS A 210 -7.59 -0.13 9.07
CA LYS A 210 -6.97 0.19 10.37
C LYS A 210 -7.04 1.70 10.65
N ASN A 211 -6.91 2.09 11.91
CA ASN A 211 -6.95 3.50 12.29
C ASN A 211 -5.84 4.33 11.59
N GLY A 212 -4.63 3.78 11.47
CA GLY A 212 -3.53 4.38 10.69
C GLY A 212 -3.95 4.69 9.25
N ASN A 213 -4.51 3.70 8.53
CA ASN A 213 -4.98 3.93 7.16
C ASN A 213 -6.05 5.05 7.07
N ILE A 214 -6.94 5.17 8.07
CA ILE A 214 -7.92 6.27 8.11
C ILE A 214 -7.25 7.62 8.29
N MET A 215 -6.22 7.70 9.14
CA MET A 215 -5.38 8.89 9.28
C MET A 215 -4.71 9.23 7.95
N ASP A 216 -4.08 8.26 7.31
CA ASP A 216 -3.28 8.47 6.11
C ASP A 216 -4.15 8.87 4.93
N PHE A 217 -5.25 8.15 4.65
CA PHE A 217 -6.20 8.55 3.61
C PHE A 217 -6.74 9.97 3.83
N ASN A 218 -7.02 10.34 5.09
CA ASN A 218 -7.51 11.66 5.41
C ASN A 218 -6.45 12.75 5.20
N ASN A 219 -5.24 12.53 5.72
CA ASN A 219 -4.14 13.50 5.64
C ASN A 219 -3.59 13.61 4.22
N ASN A 220 -3.52 12.51 3.47
CA ASN A 220 -3.19 12.48 2.05
C ASN A 220 -4.17 13.36 1.27
N TYR A 221 -5.48 13.18 1.46
CA TYR A 221 -6.53 13.98 0.82
C TYR A 221 -6.36 15.48 1.10
N TYR A 222 -6.13 15.87 2.35
CA TYR A 222 -5.94 17.28 2.68
C TYR A 222 -4.61 17.84 2.17
N GLY A 223 -3.54 17.04 2.14
CA GLY A 223 -2.27 17.42 1.52
C GLY A 223 -2.42 17.79 0.04
N VAL A 224 -3.15 16.96 -0.73
CA VAL A 224 -3.50 17.25 -2.13
C VAL A 224 -4.34 18.52 -2.24
N ASN A 225 -5.42 18.64 -1.47
CA ASN A 225 -6.36 19.76 -1.61
C ASN A 225 -5.80 21.11 -1.17
N PHE A 226 -4.84 21.12 -0.25
CA PHE A 226 -4.20 22.34 0.20
C PHE A 226 -3.04 22.77 -0.70
N ALA A 227 -2.53 21.88 -1.57
CA ALA A 227 -1.44 22.18 -2.51
C ALA A 227 -1.77 23.31 -3.50
N SER A 228 -3.03 23.44 -3.91
CA SER A 228 -3.51 24.51 -4.79
C SER A 228 -3.73 25.84 -4.07
N LYS A 229 -3.94 25.81 -2.74
CA LYS A 229 -4.28 26.99 -1.93
C LYS A 229 -3.07 27.64 -1.28
N TYR A 230 -2.02 26.85 -1.02
CA TYR A 230 -0.86 27.29 -0.26
C TYR A 230 0.43 26.79 -0.92
N SER A 231 1.38 27.70 -1.14
CA SER A 231 2.68 27.36 -1.71
C SER A 231 3.57 26.56 -0.76
N SER A 232 3.51 26.86 0.53
CA SER A 232 4.27 26.17 1.57
C SER A 232 3.46 25.02 2.18
N TYR A 233 4.03 23.82 2.21
CA TYR A 233 3.45 22.67 2.91
C TYR A 233 3.32 22.93 4.42
N ALA A 234 4.24 23.69 5.02
CA ALA A 234 4.23 24.00 6.46
C ALA A 234 3.07 24.94 6.82
N THR A 235 2.85 25.98 5.99
CA THR A 235 1.71 26.88 6.13
C THR A 235 0.41 26.13 5.88
N ALA A 236 0.36 25.29 4.84
CA ALA A 236 -0.78 24.46 4.51
C ALA A 236 -1.17 23.54 5.68
N PHE A 237 -0.19 22.84 6.26
CA PHE A 237 -0.40 21.95 7.39
C PHE A 237 -0.92 22.72 8.61
N SER A 238 -0.30 23.84 8.95
CA SER A 238 -0.75 24.71 10.06
C SER A 238 -2.19 25.16 9.87
N LYS A 239 -2.59 25.53 8.65
CA LYS A 239 -3.98 25.92 8.32
C LYS A 239 -4.94 24.73 8.42
N ALA A 240 -4.55 23.55 7.92
CA ALA A 240 -5.38 22.34 8.02
C ALA A 240 -5.53 21.87 9.49
N LYS A 241 -4.47 21.95 10.29
CA LYS A 241 -4.48 21.67 11.73
C LYS A 241 -5.40 22.64 12.48
N ALA A 242 -5.29 23.95 12.21
CA ALA A 242 -6.18 24.96 12.80
C ALA A 242 -7.65 24.76 12.42
N ALA A 243 -7.92 24.30 11.19
CA ALA A 243 -9.26 23.92 10.74
C ALA A 243 -9.78 22.59 11.34
N LYS A 244 -8.96 21.90 12.14
CA LYS A 244 -9.28 20.61 12.79
C LYS A 244 -9.69 19.51 11.80
N VAL A 245 -9.13 19.53 10.59
CA VAL A 245 -9.42 18.53 9.55
C VAL A 245 -8.38 17.41 9.47
N LEU A 246 -7.23 17.59 10.11
CA LEU A 246 -6.17 16.58 10.17
C LEU A 246 -6.39 15.61 11.32
N LEU A 247 -5.95 14.38 11.11
CA LEU A 247 -5.80 13.37 12.15
C LEU A 247 -4.32 13.34 12.51
N LEU A 248 -4.00 13.63 13.77
CA LEU A 248 -2.61 13.78 14.20
C LEU A 248 -2.07 12.58 14.96
N VAL A 249 -2.93 11.60 15.29
CA VAL A 249 -2.58 10.44 16.12
C VAL A 249 -3.26 9.23 15.48
N GLU A 250 -2.48 8.21 15.14
CA GLU A 250 -2.96 7.04 14.41
C GLU A 250 -4.09 6.33 15.13
N ASN A 251 -3.97 6.12 16.45
CA ASN A 251 -4.95 5.36 17.24
C ASN A 251 -6.19 6.17 17.66
N ALA A 252 -6.29 7.45 17.28
CA ALA A 252 -7.37 8.35 17.70
C ALA A 252 -8.51 8.48 16.68
N ALA A 253 -8.49 7.71 15.59
CA ALA A 253 -9.55 7.73 14.59
C ALA A 253 -10.88 7.24 15.19
N ALA A 254 -11.84 8.15 15.34
CA ALA A 254 -13.18 7.82 15.79
C ALA A 254 -14.09 7.40 14.62
N ASP A 255 -15.26 6.83 14.90
CA ASP A 255 -16.23 6.38 13.87
C ASP A 255 -16.58 7.49 12.85
N ARG A 256 -16.67 8.75 13.31
CA ARG A 256 -16.88 9.91 12.43
C ARG A 256 -15.78 10.09 11.37
N ASN A 257 -14.55 9.73 11.70
CA ASN A 257 -13.40 9.82 10.79
C ASN A 257 -13.49 8.72 9.72
N PHE A 258 -13.79 7.49 10.14
CA PHE A 258 -14.10 6.40 9.22
C PHE A 258 -15.25 6.77 8.28
N LYS A 259 -16.36 7.31 8.80
CA LYS A 259 -17.51 7.76 7.97
C LYS A 259 -17.10 8.85 6.99
N SER A 260 -16.29 9.81 7.41
CA SER A 260 -15.79 10.87 6.53
C SER A 260 -14.97 10.31 5.36
N VAL A 261 -14.02 9.39 5.63
CA VAL A 261 -13.23 8.73 4.58
C VAL A 261 -14.13 7.88 3.66
N TRP A 262 -15.10 7.17 4.24
CA TRP A 262 -16.02 6.29 3.53
C TRP A 262 -16.96 7.05 2.58
N ILE A 263 -17.73 8.00 3.11
CA ILE A 263 -18.74 8.78 2.36
C ILE A 263 -18.10 9.56 1.21
N ASN A 264 -16.91 10.11 1.45
CA ASN A 264 -16.19 10.90 0.44
C ASN A 264 -15.31 10.04 -0.49
N ASN A 265 -15.33 8.71 -0.36
CA ASN A 265 -14.55 7.78 -1.18
C ASN A 265 -13.06 8.19 -1.29
N ARG A 266 -12.46 8.53 -0.14
CA ARG A 266 -11.06 9.00 -0.05
C ARG A 266 -10.01 7.89 -0.14
N TYR A 267 -10.46 6.64 -0.15
CA TYR A 267 -9.67 5.44 -0.35
C TYR A 267 -9.71 4.95 -1.80
#